data_AF-A0ABC8EP08-F1
#
_entry.id   AF-A0ABC8EP08-F1
#
_cell.length_a   1.000
_cell.length_b   1.000
_cell.length_c   1.000
_cell.angle_alpha   90.00
_cell.angle_beta   90.00
_cell.angle_gamma   90.00
#
_symmetry.space_group_name_H-M   'P 1'
#
loop_
_entity.id
_entity.type
_entity.pdbx_description
1 polymer ?
#
loop_
_entity_poly.entity_id
_entity_poly.type
_entity_poly.pdbx_seq_one_letter_code
_entity_poly.pdbx_strand_id
1 'polypeptide(L)'
;MDKEEFNKALNKIIANAWTDEQFRMTLLADTTAIFKENGIDLPEGLEVKAVEDTEKIVHFILPLHQSKMNCLMKISRLMRLSRRSYLKTLQRF
;
A
#
# COMPACT_ATOMS: atom_id res chain seq x y z
N MET A 1 8.87 -6.11 -5.05
CA MET A 1 8.21 -5.07 -5.86
C MET A 1 8.71 -3.72 -5.37
N ASP A 2 9.35 -2.96 -6.24
CA ASP A 2 9.76 -1.60 -5.91
C ASP A 2 8.54 -0.69 -5.81
N LYS A 3 8.58 0.29 -4.89
CA LYS A 3 7.46 1.21 -4.63
C LYS A 3 6.98 1.92 -5.90
N GLU A 4 7.88 2.16 -6.84
CA GLU A 4 7.59 2.81 -8.10
C GLU A 4 6.79 1.92 -9.07
N GLU A 5 7.11 0.64 -9.17
CA GLU A 5 6.37 -0.32 -9.99
C GLU A 5 4.93 -0.49 -9.50
N PHE A 6 4.77 -0.55 -8.17
CA PHE A 6 3.46 -0.61 -7.54
C PHE A 6 2.59 0.60 -7.87
N ASN A 7 3.15 1.81 -7.79
CA ASN A 7 2.43 3.04 -8.14
C ASN A 7 2.02 3.06 -9.63
N LYS A 8 2.88 2.56 -10.53
CA LYS A 8 2.56 2.45 -11.96
C LYS A 8 1.39 1.49 -12.19
N ALA A 9 1.39 0.33 -11.54
CA ALA A 9 0.28 -0.62 -11.61
C ALA A 9 -1.03 -0.03 -11.09
N LEU A 10 -1.00 0.65 -9.93
CA LEU A 10 -2.17 1.33 -9.37
C LEU A 10 -2.73 2.41 -10.31
N ASN A 11 -1.87 3.27 -10.86
CA ASN A 11 -2.31 4.31 -11.79
C ASN A 11 -2.98 3.74 -13.03
N LYS A 12 -2.50 2.61 -13.53
CA LYS A 12 -3.13 1.90 -14.66
C LYS A 12 -4.52 1.38 -14.30
N ILE A 13 -4.68 0.79 -13.12
CA ILE A 13 -5.99 0.32 -12.62
C ILE A 13 -6.96 1.49 -12.48
N ILE A 14 -6.51 2.63 -11.93
CA ILE A 14 -7.32 3.85 -11.78
C ILE A 14 -7.76 4.38 -13.15
N ALA A 15 -6.84 4.48 -14.10
CA ALA A 15 -7.16 4.93 -15.45
C ALA A 15 -8.20 4.01 -16.14
N ASN A 16 -8.06 2.70 -15.96
CA ASN A 16 -9.03 1.73 -16.47
C ASN A 16 -10.41 1.89 -15.80
N ALA A 17 -10.45 2.12 -14.48
CA ALA A 17 -11.71 2.34 -13.75
C ALA A 17 -12.43 3.63 -14.14
N TRP A 18 -11.70 4.66 -14.60
CA TRP A 18 -12.33 5.86 -15.15
C TRP A 18 -12.86 5.67 -16.57
N THR A 19 -12.21 4.81 -17.36
CA THR A 19 -12.59 4.57 -18.76
C THR A 19 -13.71 3.55 -18.90
N ASP A 20 -13.75 2.54 -18.02
CA ASP A 20 -14.71 1.45 -18.05
C ASP A 20 -15.50 1.37 -16.73
N GLU A 21 -16.80 1.65 -16.81
CA GLU A 21 -17.71 1.61 -15.67
C GLU A 21 -17.97 0.18 -15.16
N GLN A 22 -17.95 -0.84 -16.02
CA GLN A 22 -18.06 -2.24 -15.61
C GLN A 22 -16.83 -2.67 -14.81
N PHE A 23 -15.64 -2.22 -15.25
CA PHE A 23 -14.40 -2.44 -14.50
C PHE A 23 -14.44 -1.74 -13.14
N ARG A 24 -14.98 -0.51 -13.06
CA ARG A 24 -15.17 0.22 -11.79
C ARG A 24 -16.07 -0.54 -10.82
N MET A 25 -17.23 -1.02 -11.29
CA MET A 25 -18.15 -1.79 -10.45
C MET A 25 -17.50 -3.08 -9.94
N THR A 26 -16.73 -3.76 -10.80
CA THR A 26 -15.99 -4.97 -10.44
C THR A 26 -14.88 -4.68 -9.42
N LEU A 27 -14.18 -3.55 -9.56
CA LEU A 27 -13.13 -3.12 -8.63
C LEU A 27 -13.66 -2.83 -7.22
N LEU A 28 -14.83 -2.20 -7.15
CA LEU A 28 -15.53 -1.91 -5.90
C LEU A 28 -16.12 -3.17 -5.25
N ALA A 29 -16.48 -4.18 -6.04
CA ALA A 29 -16.97 -5.46 -5.56
C ALA A 29 -15.83 -6.36 -5.04
N ASP A 30 -14.79 -6.59 -5.85
CA ASP A 30 -13.71 -7.55 -5.55
C ASP A 30 -12.33 -6.97 -5.91
N THR A 31 -11.82 -6.12 -5.04
CA THR A 31 -10.52 -5.44 -5.24
C THR A 31 -9.34 -6.42 -5.24
N THR A 32 -9.40 -7.47 -4.42
CA THR A 32 -8.33 -8.47 -4.30
C THR A 32 -8.11 -9.24 -5.61
N ALA A 33 -9.19 -9.57 -6.31
CA ALA A 33 -9.12 -10.27 -7.60
C ALA A 33 -8.43 -9.40 -8.65
N ILE A 34 -8.84 -8.13 -8.78
CA ILE A 34 -8.23 -7.21 -9.75
C ILE A 34 -6.76 -6.95 -9.45
N PHE A 35 -6.39 -6.81 -8.18
CA PHE A 35 -4.99 -6.60 -7.80
C PHE A 35 -4.14 -7.80 -8.18
N LYS A 36 -4.63 -9.02 -7.91
CA LYS A 36 -3.95 -10.26 -8.31
C LYS A 36 -3.79 -10.38 -9.82
N GLU A 37 -4.83 -10.06 -10.60
CA GLU A 37 -4.77 -10.05 -12.07
C GLU A 37 -3.76 -9.03 -12.63
N ASN A 38 -3.55 -7.93 -11.92
CA ASN A 38 -2.57 -6.90 -12.29
C ASN A 38 -1.16 -7.16 -11.70
N GLY A 39 -0.91 -8.35 -11.14
CA GLY A 39 0.40 -8.75 -10.62
C GLY A 39 0.75 -8.13 -9.26
N ILE A 40 -0.25 -7.67 -8.51
CA ILE A 40 -0.10 -7.17 -7.15
C ILE A 40 -0.48 -8.29 -6.19
N ASP A 41 0.53 -8.93 -5.60
CA ASP A 41 0.33 -9.91 -4.54
C ASP A 41 0.15 -9.22 -3.18
N LEU A 42 -0.98 -9.50 -2.54
CA LEU A 42 -1.28 -9.04 -1.20
C LEU A 42 -0.81 -10.09 -0.17
N PRO A 43 -0.23 -9.68 0.96
CA PRO A 43 0.19 -10.61 2.00
C PRO A 43 -1.01 -11.35 2.61
N GLU A 44 -0.80 -12.62 2.96
CA GLU A 44 -1.86 -13.47 3.55
C GLU A 44 -2.43 -12.84 4.84
N GLY A 45 -3.75 -12.76 4.92
CA GLY A 45 -4.48 -12.18 6.05
C GLY A 45 -4.73 -10.67 5.96
N LEU A 46 -4.32 -10.01 4.87
CA LEU A 46 -4.67 -8.62 4.58
C LEU A 46 -5.86 -8.54 3.62
N GLU A 47 -6.96 -7.96 4.08
CA GLU A 47 -8.10 -7.61 3.23
C GLU A 47 -7.91 -6.18 2.70
N VAL A 48 -8.09 -6.01 1.39
CA VAL A 48 -8.02 -4.70 0.72
C VAL A 48 -9.34 -4.45 0.03
N LYS A 49 -9.95 -3.29 0.31
CA LYS A 49 -11.21 -2.86 -0.28
C LYS A 49 -11.04 -1.50 -0.94
N ALA A 50 -11.43 -1.41 -2.20
CA ALA A 50 -11.51 -0.14 -2.92
C ALA A 50 -12.74 0.64 -2.44
N VAL A 51 -12.55 1.93 -2.22
CA VAL A 51 -13.61 2.88 -1.89
C VAL A 51 -13.42 4.10 -2.78
N GLU A 52 -14.50 4.58 -3.38
CA GLU A 52 -14.49 5.74 -4.25
C GLU A 52 -14.86 7.00 -3.47
N ASP A 53 -14.11 8.08 -3.70
CA ASP A 53 -14.45 9.41 -3.22
C ASP A 53 -15.52 10.03 -4.11
N THR A 54 -16.45 10.77 -3.50
CA THR A 54 -17.51 11.50 -4.21
C THR A 54 -17.39 13.00 -3.93
N GLU A 55 -18.08 13.84 -4.70
CA GLU A 55 -18.02 15.31 -4.55
C GLU A 55 -18.31 15.82 -3.13
N LYS A 56 -19.03 15.03 -2.32
CA LYS A 56 -19.44 15.38 -0.96
C LYS A 56 -18.68 14.60 0.12
N ILE A 57 -18.02 13.50 -0.22
CA ILE A 57 -17.40 12.59 0.74
C ILE A 57 -16.01 12.20 0.24
N VAL A 58 -15.01 12.57 1.03
CA VAL A 58 -13.61 12.17 0.83
C VAL A 58 -13.19 11.26 1.98
N HIS A 59 -12.54 10.15 1.67
CA HIS A 59 -12.11 9.17 2.66
C HIS A 59 -10.72 9.52 3.20
N PHE A 60 -10.64 9.71 4.51
CA PHE A 60 -9.37 9.88 5.19
C PHE A 60 -8.87 8.54 5.77
N ILE A 61 -7.68 8.11 5.34
CA ILE A 61 -7.08 6.85 5.80
C ILE A 61 -6.42 7.10 7.16
N LEU A 62 -7.06 6.64 8.23
CA LEU A 62 -6.44 6.60 9.54
C LEU A 62 -5.59 5.33 9.67
N PRO A 63 -4.25 5.43 9.77
CA PRO A 63 -3.40 4.26 9.93
C PRO A 63 -3.67 3.57 11.27
N LEU A 64 -3.51 2.24 11.29
CA LEU A 64 -3.60 1.44 12.50
C LEU A 64 -2.66 1.99 13.58
N HIS A 65 -3.19 2.17 14.79
CA HIS A 65 -2.42 2.63 15.92
C HIS A 65 -1.32 1.61 16.28
N GLN A 66 -0.10 2.13 16.48
CA GLN A 66 1.13 1.39 16.77
C GLN A 66 1.01 0.34 17.90
N SER A 67 0.13 0.53 18.89
CA SER A 67 -0.04 -0.43 19.99
C SER A 67 -0.77 -1.72 19.59
N LYS A 68 -1.56 -1.72 18.50
CA LYS A 68 -2.19 -2.93 17.95
C LYS A 68 -1.30 -3.65 16.93
N MET A 69 -0.12 -3.10 16.64
CA MET A 69 0.81 -3.59 15.61
C MET A 69 1.75 -4.70 16.11
N ASN A 70 1.29 -5.56 17.03
CA ASN A 70 2.14 -6.59 17.67
C ASN A 70 2.04 -8.00 17.06
N CYS A 71 1.24 -8.23 16.01
CA CYS A 71 1.22 -9.53 15.33
C CYS A 71 2.08 -9.61 14.04
N LEU A 72 2.64 -8.50 13.54
CA LEU A 72 3.33 -8.49 12.24
C LEU A 72 4.80 -8.00 12.26
N MET A 73 5.40 -7.81 13.45
CA MET A 73 6.79 -7.31 13.57
C MET A 73 7.85 -8.38 13.87
N LYS A 74 7.74 -9.61 13.31
CA LYS A 74 8.89 -10.54 13.32
C LYS A 74 9.86 -10.34 12.16
N ILE A 75 9.51 -9.57 11.12
CA ILE A 75 10.29 -9.56 9.86
C ILE A 75 11.19 -8.31 9.67
N SER A 76 11.08 -7.23 10.44
CA SER A 76 11.88 -5.99 10.21
C SER A 76 12.80 -5.56 11.36
N ARG A 77 13.46 -6.50 12.06
CA ARG A 77 14.57 -6.17 12.98
C ARG A 77 15.92 -5.98 12.29
N LEU A 78 16.03 -6.31 11.00
CA LEU A 78 17.28 -6.23 10.22
C LEU A 78 17.58 -4.86 9.59
N MET A 79 16.61 -3.95 9.48
CA MET A 79 16.84 -2.58 8.98
C MET A 79 17.10 -1.53 10.07
N ARG A 80 17.52 -1.94 11.27
CA ARG A 80 17.90 -1.00 12.36
C ARG A 80 19.42 -0.90 12.62
N LEU A 81 20.25 -1.67 11.92
CA LEU A 81 21.69 -1.74 12.19
C LEU A 81 22.59 -0.85 11.30
N SER A 82 22.09 -0.26 10.20
CA SER A 82 22.93 0.60 9.34
C SER A 82 23.04 2.07 9.81
N ARG A 83 22.21 2.52 10.76
CA ARG A 83 22.24 3.91 11.25
C ARG A 83 23.36 4.24 12.25
N ARG A 84 24.12 3.25 12.73
CA ARG A 84 25.25 3.48 13.66
C ARG A 84 26.54 3.92 12.97
N SER A 85 26.68 3.69 11.66
CA SER A 85 27.90 4.07 10.94
C SER A 85 27.87 5.52 10.45
N TYR A 86 26.69 6.09 10.17
CA TYR A 86 26.58 7.43 9.60
C TYR A 86 26.74 8.58 10.62
N LEU A 87 26.37 8.36 11.89
CA LEU A 87 26.40 9.41 12.92
C LEU A 87 27.74 9.54 13.65
N LYS A 88 28.65 8.55 13.55
CA LYS A 88 29.99 8.64 14.14
C LYS A 88 30.97 9.51 13.34
N THR A 89 30.69 9.74 12.05
CA THR A 89 31.61 10.48 11.15
C THR A 89 31.34 11.98 11.14
N LEU A 90 30.17 12.44 11.59
CA LEU A 90 29.72 13.84 11.53
C LEU A 90 29.88 14.63 12.84
N GLN A 91 30.33 14.00 13.93
CA GLN A 91 30.71 14.69 15.18
C GLN A 91 32.23 14.84 15.34
N ARG A 92 32.99 14.71 14.25
CA ARG A 92 34.46 14.81 14.26
C ARG A 92 35.03 15.91 13.36
N PHE A 93 34.18 16.84 12.93
CA PHE A 93 34.56 18.14 12.39
C PHE A 93 33.96 19.22 13.28
#